data_AF-A0A256GBJ1-F1
#
_entry.id   AF-A0A256GBJ1-F1
#
_cell.length_a   1.000
_cell.length_b   1.000
_cell.length_c   1.000
_cell.angle_alpha   90.00
_cell.angle_beta   90.00
_cell.angle_gamma   90.00
#
_symmetry.space_group_name_H-M   'P 1'
#
loop_
_entity.id
_entity.type
_entity.pdbx_description
1 polymer ?
#
loop_
_entity_poly.entity_id
_entity_poly.type
_entity_poly.pdbx_seq_one_letter_code
_entity_poly.pdbx_strand_id
1 'polypeptide(L)'
;MDIRQVDDNYSVSGQIEPDDVRDIAAEGFRTIICNRPDGEGGPEQPEFSEIARVAEKAGLATYYIPVVGGQLTQEDVDAMAAALDEAEGPILGYCRSGARSTNIYGIVQQQKRG
;
A
#
# COMPACT_ATOMS: atom_id res chain seq x y z
N MET A 1 14.05 1.01 -4.02
CA MET A 1 13.06 0.72 -2.96
C MET A 1 13.74 0.22 -1.69
N ASP A 2 13.12 0.45 -0.53
CA ASP A 2 13.46 -0.19 0.75
C ASP A 2 12.19 -0.89 1.28
N ILE A 3 12.11 -2.21 1.13
CA ILE A 3 10.96 -3.03 1.53
C ILE A 3 11.24 -3.63 2.91
N ARG A 4 10.36 -3.33 3.86
CA ARG A 4 10.44 -3.84 5.22
C ARG A 4 9.25 -4.75 5.49
N GLN A 5 9.55 -5.99 5.83
CA GLN A 5 8.55 -6.96 6.24
C GLN A 5 7.90 -6.55 7.58
N VAL A 6 6.57 -6.63 7.66
CA VAL A 6 5.80 -6.39 8.89
C VAL A 6 5.34 -7.72 9.47
N ASP A 7 4.88 -8.65 8.62
CA ASP A 7 4.63 -10.06 8.95
C ASP A 7 4.80 -10.97 7.73
N ASP A 8 4.38 -12.23 7.84
CA ASP A 8 4.54 -13.25 6.79
C ASP A 8 3.82 -12.91 5.48
N ASN A 9 2.78 -12.08 5.49
CA ASN A 9 1.94 -11.79 4.32
C ASN A 9 1.84 -10.29 3.98
N TYR A 10 2.42 -9.41 4.79
CA TYR A 10 2.37 -7.97 4.61
C TYR A 10 3.75 -7.32 4.81
N SER A 11 4.17 -6.57 3.79
CA SER A 11 5.38 -5.74 3.80
C SER A 11 5.04 -4.30 3.52
N VAL A 12 5.96 -3.39 3.86
CA VAL A 12 5.79 -1.97 3.58
C VAL A 12 7.01 -1.34 2.90
N SER A 13 6.77 -0.27 2.14
CA SER A 13 7.86 0.56 1.59
C SER A 13 7.55 2.05 1.68
N GLY A 14 8.59 2.86 1.41
CA GLY A 14 8.44 4.27 1.06
C GLY A 14 7.77 4.44 -0.30
N GLN A 15 7.86 5.64 -0.87
CA GLN A 15 7.30 5.89 -2.20
C GLN A 15 7.95 4.94 -3.21
N ILE A 16 7.10 4.28 -4.01
CA ILE A 16 7.53 3.46 -5.15
C ILE A 16 7.31 4.25 -6.44
N GLU A 17 8.10 3.92 -7.45
CA GLU A 17 7.97 4.47 -8.80
C GLU A 17 7.28 3.46 -9.74
N PRO A 18 6.69 3.89 -10.87
CA PRO A 18 6.14 2.97 -11.86
C PRO A 18 7.14 1.92 -12.35
N ASP A 19 8.44 2.26 -12.40
CA ASP A 19 9.51 1.36 -12.83
C ASP A 19 9.80 0.25 -11.81
N ASP A 20 9.54 0.49 -10.53
CA ASP A 20 9.74 -0.48 -9.45
C ASP A 20 8.74 -1.64 -9.50
N VAL A 21 7.60 -1.45 -10.15
CA VAL A 21 6.45 -2.37 -10.11
C VAL A 21 6.79 -3.77 -10.67
N ARG A 22 7.68 -3.84 -11.66
CA ARG A 22 8.11 -5.13 -12.22
C ARG A 22 8.96 -5.91 -11.22
N ASP A 23 9.83 -5.23 -10.49
CA ASP A 23 10.66 -5.84 -9.47
C ASP A 23 9.80 -6.30 -8.29
N ILE A 24 8.80 -5.50 -7.89
CA ILE A 24 7.79 -5.89 -6.88
C ILE A 24 7.07 -7.18 -7.29
N ALA A 25 6.62 -7.30 -8.54
CA ALA A 25 5.99 -8.53 -9.02
C ALA A 25 6.97 -9.72 -9.03
N ALA A 26 8.24 -9.49 -9.42
CA ALA A 26 9.27 -10.52 -9.45
C ALA A 26 9.68 -11.02 -8.05
N GLU A 27 9.56 -10.18 -7.03
CA GLU A 27 9.73 -10.55 -5.62
C GLU A 27 8.56 -11.41 -5.08
N GLY A 28 7.50 -11.58 -5.87
CA GLY A 28 6.39 -12.48 -5.59
C GLY A 28 5.19 -11.82 -4.92
N PHE A 29 5.19 -10.49 -4.75
CA PHE A 29 4.00 -9.76 -4.32
C PHE A 29 2.85 -9.96 -5.32
N ARG A 30 1.62 -9.94 -4.82
CA ARG A 30 0.40 -10.06 -5.62
C ARG A 30 -0.49 -8.82 -5.55
N THR A 31 -0.36 -8.05 -4.48
CA THR A 31 -1.17 -6.85 -4.25
C THR A 31 -0.31 -5.67 -3.79
N ILE A 32 -0.58 -4.48 -4.34
CA ILE A 32 -0.03 -3.21 -3.87
C ILE A 32 -1.15 -2.36 -3.25
N ILE A 33 -0.92 -1.79 -2.06
CA ILE A 33 -1.85 -0.85 -1.41
C ILE A 33 -1.16 0.50 -1.23
N CYS A 34 -1.73 1.58 -1.76
CA CYS A 34 -1.24 2.93 -1.57
C CYS A 34 -1.98 3.61 -0.41
N ASN A 35 -1.23 4.08 0.59
CA ASN A 35 -1.74 4.89 1.70
C ASN A 35 -1.24 6.34 1.67
N ARG A 36 -0.87 6.83 0.48
CA ARG A 36 -0.44 8.22 0.27
C ARG A 36 -1.40 8.92 -0.67
N PRO A 37 -2.03 10.04 -0.27
CA PRO A 37 -2.77 10.89 -1.18
C PRO A 37 -1.91 11.36 -2.35
N ASP A 38 -2.46 11.32 -3.55
CA ASP A 38 -1.88 11.96 -4.73
C ASP A 38 -1.64 13.46 -4.51
N GLY A 39 -0.59 13.98 -5.12
CA GLY A 39 -0.16 15.38 -4.97
C GLY A 39 0.51 15.77 -3.65
N GLU A 40 0.59 14.90 -2.63
CA GLU A 40 1.23 15.22 -1.34
C GLU A 40 2.71 15.60 -1.48
N GLY A 41 3.44 14.92 -2.37
CA GLY A 41 4.85 15.18 -2.69
C GLY A 41 5.09 16.21 -3.79
N GLY A 42 4.04 16.84 -4.31
CA GLY A 42 4.15 17.71 -5.49
C GLY A 42 4.51 16.94 -6.76
N PRO A 43 5.13 17.60 -7.77
CA PRO A 43 5.36 17.04 -9.10
C PRO A 43 6.28 15.81 -9.14
N GLU A 44 7.05 15.58 -8.08
CA GLU A 44 7.96 14.43 -7.98
C GLU A 44 7.25 13.16 -7.46
N GLN A 45 6.01 13.29 -6.98
CA GLN A 45 5.21 12.12 -6.63
C GLN A 45 4.51 11.57 -7.87
N PRO A 46 4.75 10.30 -8.25
CA PRO A 46 3.93 9.65 -9.26
C PRO A 46 2.48 9.51 -8.74
N GLU A 47 1.53 9.76 -9.63
CA GLU A 47 0.11 9.55 -9.33
C GLU A 47 -0.14 8.05 -9.15
N PHE A 48 -1.01 7.68 -8.21
CA PHE A 48 -1.38 6.28 -7.99
C PHE A 48 -1.85 5.61 -9.29
N SER A 49 -2.58 6.35 -10.13
CA SER A 49 -3.08 5.84 -11.42
C SER A 49 -1.97 5.40 -12.39
N GLU A 50 -0.77 5.97 -12.30
CA GLU A 50 0.38 5.59 -13.12
C GLU A 50 0.96 4.26 -12.65
N ILE A 51 1.14 4.13 -11.34
CA ILE A 51 1.59 2.89 -10.68
C ILE A 51 0.58 1.77 -10.95
N ALA A 52 -0.71 2.03 -10.75
CA ALA A 52 -1.78 1.05 -10.95
C ALA A 52 -1.82 0.51 -12.39
N ARG A 53 -1.61 1.37 -13.39
CA ARG A 53 -1.55 0.96 -14.81
C ARG A 53 -0.39 0.00 -15.09
N VAL A 54 0.76 0.19 -14.44
CA VAL A 54 1.90 -0.73 -14.60
C VAL A 54 1.67 -2.02 -13.81
N ALA A 55 1.06 -1.91 -12.62
CA ALA A 55 0.75 -3.03 -11.75
C ALA A 55 -0.23 -4.00 -12.42
N GLU A 56 -1.31 -3.48 -13.03
CA GLU A 56 -2.26 -4.28 -13.79
C GLU A 56 -1.57 -5.08 -14.92
N LYS A 57 -0.66 -4.44 -15.67
CA LYS A 57 0.12 -5.11 -16.72
C LYS A 57 1.10 -6.14 -16.18
N ALA A 58 1.53 -6.00 -14.93
CA ALA A 58 2.39 -6.94 -14.23
C ALA A 58 1.60 -8.05 -13.51
N GLY A 59 0.26 -8.03 -13.56
CA GLY A 59 -0.60 -9.01 -12.90
C GLY A 59 -0.76 -8.77 -11.39
N LEU A 60 -0.51 -7.55 -10.91
CA LEU A 60 -0.69 -7.15 -9.52
C LEU A 60 -2.06 -6.49 -9.32
N ALA A 61 -2.77 -6.88 -8.26
CA ALA A 61 -3.94 -6.14 -7.79
C ALA A 61 -3.49 -4.84 -7.10
N THR A 62 -4.32 -3.79 -7.17
CA THR A 62 -4.00 -2.51 -6.55
C THR A 62 -5.17 -1.90 -5.80
N TYR A 63 -4.90 -1.35 -4.62
CA TYR A 63 -5.87 -0.61 -3.81
C TYR A 63 -5.36 0.79 -3.48
N TYR A 64 -6.23 1.79 -3.60
CA TYR A 64 -5.94 3.17 -3.22
C TYR A 64 -6.73 3.54 -1.98
N ILE A 65 -6.03 3.70 -0.86
CA ILE A 65 -6.63 3.97 0.46
C ILE A 65 -5.84 5.13 1.07
N PRO A 66 -5.96 6.34 0.51
CA PRO A 66 -5.10 7.46 0.84
C PRO A 66 -5.37 7.97 2.26
N VAL A 67 -4.40 7.81 3.15
CA VAL A 67 -4.50 8.31 4.53
C VAL A 67 -3.79 9.65 4.62
N VAL A 68 -4.54 10.69 4.98
CA VAL A 68 -3.98 12.02 5.24
C VAL A 68 -3.14 11.97 6.52
N GLY A 69 -1.91 12.46 6.45
CA GLY A 69 -0.99 12.44 7.59
C GLY A 69 -1.57 13.14 8.83
N GLY A 70 -1.66 12.42 9.95
CA GLY A 70 -2.22 12.94 11.20
C GLY A 70 -3.75 12.91 11.30
N GLN A 71 -4.45 12.41 10.28
CA GLN A 71 -5.91 12.33 10.23
C GLN A 71 -6.36 10.93 9.80
N LEU A 72 -5.93 9.89 10.52
CA LEU A 72 -6.43 8.54 10.30
C LEU A 72 -7.84 8.42 10.87
N THR A 73 -8.80 8.03 10.04
CA THR A 73 -10.22 7.90 10.39
C THR A 73 -10.64 6.43 10.52
N GLN A 74 -11.81 6.18 11.10
CA GLN A 74 -12.39 4.84 11.13
C GLN A 74 -12.75 4.34 9.72
N GLU A 75 -13.17 5.24 8.83
CA GLU A 75 -13.48 4.91 7.43
C GLU A 75 -12.23 4.40 6.68
N ASP A 76 -11.07 5.01 6.92
CA ASP A 76 -9.80 4.52 6.36
C ASP A 76 -9.48 3.10 6.85
N VAL A 77 -9.68 2.86 8.15
CA VAL A 77 -9.43 1.56 8.78
C VAL A 77 -10.35 0.50 8.19
N ASP A 78 -11.63 0.80 8.05
CA ASP A 78 -12.62 -0.13 7.49
C ASP A 78 -12.33 -0.41 6.00
N ALA A 79 -11.92 0.60 5.22
CA ALA A 79 -11.49 0.43 3.84
C ALA A 79 -10.23 -0.44 3.73
N MET A 80 -9.24 -0.22 4.60
CA MET A 80 -8.04 -1.05 4.67
C MET A 80 -8.38 -2.49 5.08
N ALA A 81 -9.30 -2.68 6.03
CA ALA A 81 -9.72 -4.00 6.47
C ALA A 81 -10.38 -4.79 5.34
N ALA A 82 -11.30 -4.17 4.60
CA ALA A 82 -11.96 -4.74 3.43
C ALA A 82 -10.94 -5.09 2.33
N ALA A 83 -10.02 -4.18 2.01
CA ALA A 83 -8.99 -4.46 1.01
C ALA A 83 -8.09 -5.64 1.42
N LEU A 84 -7.73 -5.76 2.70
CA LEU A 84 -6.93 -6.88 3.20
C LEU A 84 -7.69 -8.22 3.21
N ASP A 85 -9.02 -8.21 3.30
CA ASP A 85 -9.84 -9.43 3.22
C ASP A 85 -10.01 -9.93 1.78
N GLU A 86 -10.00 -9.00 0.80
CA GLU A 86 -10.12 -9.32 -0.63
C GLU A 86 -8.77 -9.59 -1.31
N ALA A 87 -7.69 -8.99 -0.81
CA ALA A 87 -6.39 -9.02 -1.46
C ALA A 87 -5.73 -10.40 -1.41
N GLU A 88 -5.18 -10.83 -2.55
CA GLU A 88 -4.25 -11.96 -2.59
C GLU A 88 -2.87 -11.51 -2.11
N GLY A 89 -2.30 -12.28 -1.17
CA GLY A 89 -0.95 -12.04 -0.67
C GLY A 89 0.14 -12.77 -1.46
N PRO A 90 1.42 -12.40 -1.28
CA PRO A 90 1.93 -11.36 -0.38
C PRO A 90 1.55 -9.93 -0.80
N ILE A 91 1.30 -9.06 0.20
CA ILE A 91 0.82 -7.69 0.01
C ILE A 91 1.94 -6.68 0.33
N LEU A 92 2.09 -5.65 -0.52
CA LEU A 92 2.96 -4.51 -0.29
C LEU A 92 2.16 -3.23 -0.05
N GLY A 93 2.19 -2.70 1.17
CA GLY A 93 1.64 -1.38 1.50
C GLY A 93 2.68 -0.27 1.37
N TYR A 94 2.42 0.80 0.64
CA TYR A 94 3.35 1.91 0.51
C TYR A 94 2.71 3.26 0.84
N CYS A 95 3.54 4.20 1.30
CA CYS A 95 3.16 5.60 1.39
C CYS A 95 4.40 6.47 1.16
N ARG A 96 4.56 7.64 1.80
CA ARG A 96 5.81 8.41 1.70
C ARG A 96 7.03 7.67 2.27
N SER A 97 6.87 7.02 3.42
CA SER A 97 7.98 6.40 4.18
C SER A 97 7.63 5.03 4.78
N GLY A 98 6.51 4.42 4.38
CA GLY A 98 5.97 3.18 4.95
C GLY A 98 5.30 3.31 6.33
N ALA A 99 5.44 4.45 7.02
CA ALA A 99 4.90 4.64 8.37
C ALA A 99 3.36 4.60 8.44
N ARG A 100 2.66 5.23 7.48
CA ARG A 100 1.18 5.18 7.43
C ARG A 100 0.67 3.77 7.19
N SER A 101 1.25 3.09 6.21
CA SER A 101 0.92 1.70 5.87
C SER A 101 1.19 0.74 7.03
N THR A 102 2.25 0.98 7.81
CA THR A 102 2.50 0.20 9.05
C THR A 102 1.43 0.48 10.10
N ASN A 103 1.09 1.76 10.32
CA ASN A 103 0.15 2.17 11.36
C ASN A 103 -1.27 1.66 11.09
N ILE A 104 -1.82 1.93 9.90
CA ILE A 104 -3.19 1.51 9.56
C ILE A 104 -3.33 -0.01 9.55
N TYR A 105 -2.31 -0.72 9.05
CA TYR A 105 -2.26 -2.18 9.14
C TYR A 105 -2.33 -2.67 10.58
N GLY A 106 -1.50 -2.11 11.47
CA GLY A 106 -1.49 -2.47 12.88
C GLY A 106 -2.83 -2.22 13.59
N ILE A 107 -3.55 -1.16 13.22
CA ILE A 107 -4.89 -0.86 13.75
C ILE A 107 -5.90 -1.90 13.26
N VAL A 108 -5.93 -2.21 11.95
CA VAL A 108 -6.80 -3.27 11.41
C VAL A 108 -6.53 -4.62 12.08
N GLN A 109 -5.26 -4.99 12.29
CA GLN A 109 -4.91 -6.23 12.96
C GLN A 109 -5.40 -6.28 14.42
N GLN A 110 -5.42 -5.13 15.11
CA GLN A 110 -6.01 -5.04 16.46
C GLN A 110 -7.54 -5.16 16.42
N GLN A 111 -8.20 -4.51 15.44
CA GLN A 111 -9.65 -4.59 15.25
C GLN A 111 -10.12 -6.03 14.98
N LYS A 112 -9.39 -6.79 14.15
CA LYS A 112 -9.72 -8.19 13.82
C LYS A 112 -9.50 -9.19 14.97
N ARG A 113 -8.76 -8.79 16.02
CA ARG A 113 -8.48 -9.64 17.20
C ARG A 113 -9.48 -9.45 18.34
N GLY A 114 -10.26 -8.36 18.33
CA GLY A 114 -11.29 -8.06 19.34
C GLY A 114 -12.61 -8.68 18.97
#